data_AF-A0A161XRV1-F1
#
_entry.id   AF-A0A161XRV1-F1
#
_cell.length_a   1.000
_cell.length_b   1.000
_cell.length_c   1.000
_cell.angle_alpha   90.00
_cell.angle_beta   90.00
_cell.angle_gamma   90.00
#
_symmetry.space_group_name_H-M   'P 1'
#
loop_
_entity.id
_entity.type
_entity.pdbx_description
1 polymer ?
#
loop_
_entity_poly.entity_id
_entity_poly.type
_entity_poly.pdbx_seq_one_letter_code
_entity_poly.pdbx_strand_id
1 'polypeptide(L)'
;MISVRTLSKRRLLGTVIIGVIAIAFGTSLLTRESTLQSEKLLPHGKALMTNHVRVRFVTGAGRLVSTYYWSTAHADGKGTDVTDIFNSDIIESGSGMNNHIPKNYSFDQTNVKNIKSLHNIKLGETVSLVVVKKAANTSQSLWQRIVNWFN
;
A
#
# COMPACT_ATOMS: atom_id res chain seq x y z
N MET A 1 39.17 33.59 41.09
CA MET A 1 40.14 32.96 40.18
C MET A 1 39.46 31.82 39.44
N ILE A 2 39.10 32.02 38.17
CA ILE A 2 38.53 30.97 37.32
C ILE A 2 39.72 30.20 36.73
N SER A 3 39.85 28.94 37.11
CA SER A 3 40.90 28.04 36.60
C SER A 3 40.62 27.70 35.14
N VAL A 4 41.29 28.41 34.23
CA VAL A 4 41.29 28.06 32.80
C VAL A 4 42.18 26.84 32.65
N ARG A 5 41.56 25.65 32.67
CA ARG A 5 42.24 24.40 32.34
C ARG A 5 42.76 24.51 30.91
N THR A 6 44.08 24.63 30.77
CA THR A 6 44.78 24.52 29.48
C THR A 6 44.57 23.13 28.91
N LEU A 7 43.51 22.96 28.10
CA LEU A 7 43.31 21.76 27.32
C LEU A 7 44.49 21.60 26.36
N SER A 8 45.18 20.47 26.45
CA SER A 8 46.31 20.17 25.58
C SER A 8 45.85 20.25 24.11
N LYS A 9 46.66 20.88 23.25
CA LYS A 9 46.35 21.11 21.81
C LYS A 9 45.85 19.84 21.10
N ARG A 10 46.28 18.65 21.54
CA ARG A 10 45.85 17.34 21.03
C ARG A 10 44.39 17.00 21.35
N ARG A 11 43.88 17.34 22.53
CA ARG A 11 42.47 17.12 22.91
C ARG A 11 41.53 18.04 22.14
N LEU A 12 41.96 19.29 21.91
CA LEU A 12 41.22 20.27 21.15
C LEU A 12 41.12 19.87 19.66
N LEU A 13 42.21 19.33 19.10
CA LEU A 13 42.21 18.76 17.74
C LEU A 13 41.25 17.56 17.62
N GLY A 14 41.25 16.66 18.60
CA GLY A 14 40.37 15.49 18.61
C GLY A 14 38.88 15.87 18.65
N THR A 15 38.50 16.85 19.47
CA THR A 15 37.11 17.33 19.53
C THR A 15 36.66 18.00 18.24
N VAL A 16 37.54 18.71 17.54
CA VAL A 16 37.21 19.33 16.25
C VAL A 16 36.98 18.27 15.18
N ILE A 17 37.83 17.23 15.10
CA ILE A 17 37.67 16.14 14.13
C ILE A 17 36.36 15.37 14.37
N ILE A 18 36.07 15.02 15.63
CA ILE A 18 34.82 14.32 15.98
C ILE A 18 33.60 15.20 15.66
N GLY A 19 33.68 16.51 15.93
CA GLY A 19 32.62 17.45 15.56
C GLY A 19 32.39 17.52 14.05
N VAL A 20 33.45 17.58 13.25
CA VAL A 20 33.35 17.59 11.78
C VAL A 20 32.77 16.28 11.24
N ILE A 21 33.17 15.12 11.80
CA ILE A 21 32.62 13.82 11.39
C ILE A 21 31.14 13.71 11.77
N ALA A 22 30.75 14.15 12.97
CA ALA A 22 29.36 14.12 13.41
C ALA A 22 28.47 15.05 12.57
N ILE A 23 28.97 16.23 12.20
CA ILE A 23 28.27 17.16 11.32
C ILE A 23 28.17 16.58 9.91
N ALA A 24 29.25 16.04 9.35
CA ALA A 24 29.24 15.44 8.02
C ALA A 24 28.33 14.20 7.94
N PHE A 25 28.33 13.34 8.95
CA PHE A 25 27.40 12.21 9.00
C PHE A 25 25.96 12.65 9.25
N GLY A 26 25.75 13.63 10.13
CA GLY A 26 24.42 14.18 10.42
C GLY A 26 23.79 14.85 9.20
N THR A 27 24.54 15.68 8.47
CA THR A 27 24.07 16.29 7.23
C THR A 27 23.88 15.27 6.11
N SER A 28 24.69 14.21 6.05
CA SER A 28 24.56 13.14 5.06
C SER A 28 23.34 12.24 5.33
N LEU A 29 22.98 12.01 6.60
CA LEU A 29 21.76 11.28 6.98
C LEU A 29 20.49 12.11 6.71
N LEU A 30 20.50 13.40 7.05
CA LEU A 30 19.38 14.31 6.79
C LEU A 30 19.15 14.54 5.29
N THR A 31 20.22 14.60 4.48
CA THR A 31 20.09 14.72 3.02
C THR A 31 19.74 13.40 2.34
N ARG A 32 20.07 12.24 2.92
CA ARG A 32 19.59 10.93 2.44
C ARG A 32 18.08 10.77 2.57
N GLU A 33 17.47 11.20 3.67
CA GLU A 33 16.01 11.15 3.80
C GLU A 33 15.30 12.09 2.80
N SER A 34 15.86 13.28 2.55
CA SER A 34 15.30 14.21 1.56
C SER A 34 15.49 13.76 0.10
N THR A 35 16.50 12.93 -0.19
CA THR A 35 16.76 12.40 -1.54
C THR A 35 16.15 11.01 -1.78
N LEU A 36 15.76 10.28 -0.73
CA LEU A 36 14.95 9.07 -0.84
C LEU A 36 13.51 9.36 -1.27
N GLN A 37 13.02 10.59 -1.05
CA GLN A 37 11.81 11.11 -1.69
C GLN A 37 12.10 11.66 -3.09
N SER A 38 12.84 10.89 -3.89
CA SER A 38 13.12 11.23 -5.29
C SER A 38 11.82 11.45 -6.06
N GLU A 39 11.56 12.71 -6.39
CA GLU A 39 10.53 13.14 -7.35
C GLU A 39 10.64 12.47 -8.72
N LYS A 40 11.73 11.74 -9.02
CA LYS A 40 11.92 10.97 -10.27
C LYS A 40 11.39 9.53 -10.19
N LEU A 41 11.21 8.95 -9.00
CA LEU A 41 10.55 7.64 -8.81
C LEU A 41 9.03 7.80 -8.66
N LEU A 42 8.58 8.93 -8.11
CA LEU A 42 7.17 9.32 -8.00
C LEU A 42 6.38 9.54 -9.31
N PRO A 43 6.95 9.99 -10.46
CA PRO A 43 6.18 10.24 -11.68
C PRO A 43 5.79 8.91 -12.34
N HIS A 44 6.67 7.91 -12.33
CA HIS A 44 6.37 6.57 -12.83
C HIS A 44 5.32 5.87 -11.96
N GLY A 45 5.40 6.02 -10.64
CA GLY A 45 4.35 5.55 -9.73
C GLY A 45 3.00 6.24 -9.98
N LYS A 46 2.98 7.56 -10.16
CA LYS A 46 1.76 8.33 -10.48
C LYS A 46 1.20 7.98 -11.87
N ALA A 47 2.04 7.79 -12.88
CA ALA A 47 1.65 7.41 -14.24
C ALA A 47 1.15 5.97 -14.33
N LEU A 48 1.68 5.06 -13.51
CA LEU A 48 1.09 3.73 -13.34
C LEU A 48 -0.31 3.85 -12.72
N MET A 49 -0.46 4.61 -11.62
CA MET A 49 -1.76 4.78 -10.95
C MET A 49 -2.85 5.40 -11.85
N THR A 50 -2.49 6.18 -12.88
CA THR A 50 -3.48 6.78 -13.78
C THR A 50 -4.17 5.78 -14.71
N ASN A 51 -3.55 4.62 -14.95
CA ASN A 51 -4.11 3.56 -15.81
C ASN A 51 -4.71 2.40 -15.01
N HIS A 52 -4.88 2.58 -13.70
CA HIS A 52 -5.46 1.57 -12.81
C HIS A 52 -6.66 2.12 -12.06
N VAL A 53 -7.62 1.26 -11.77
CA VAL A 53 -8.62 1.49 -10.73
C VAL A 53 -8.03 1.03 -9.41
N ARG A 54 -7.94 1.94 -8.43
CA ARG A 54 -7.54 1.58 -7.06
C ARG A 54 -8.75 1.01 -6.33
N VAL A 55 -8.78 -0.30 -6.17
CA VAL A 55 -9.84 -1.03 -5.47
C VAL A 55 -9.49 -1.17 -3.99
N ARG A 56 -10.30 -0.58 -3.13
CA ARG A 56 -10.18 -0.69 -1.68
C ARG A 56 -11.23 -1.66 -1.17
N PHE A 57 -10.78 -2.80 -0.65
CA PHE A 57 -11.66 -3.73 0.03
C PHE A 57 -11.85 -3.26 1.47
N VAL A 58 -13.08 -2.92 1.83
CA VAL A 58 -13.44 -2.37 3.15
C VAL A 58 -14.49 -3.23 3.83
N THR A 59 -14.52 -3.26 5.16
CA THR A 59 -15.63 -3.90 5.88
C THR A 59 -16.90 -3.04 5.80
N GLY A 60 -18.06 -3.57 6.21
CA GLY A 60 -19.30 -2.78 6.31
C GLY A 60 -19.17 -1.53 7.20
N ALA A 61 -18.27 -1.58 8.19
CA ALA A 61 -17.91 -0.47 9.07
C ALA A 61 -16.87 0.50 8.47
N GLY A 62 -16.41 0.28 7.24
CA GLY A 62 -15.47 1.14 6.53
C GLY A 62 -13.99 0.89 6.82
N ARG A 63 -13.65 -0.16 7.58
CA ARG A 63 -12.24 -0.51 7.86
C ARG A 63 -11.60 -1.09 6.60
N LEU A 64 -10.44 -0.57 6.21
CA LEU A 64 -9.63 -1.12 5.11
C LEU A 64 -9.13 -2.54 5.45
N VAL A 65 -9.34 -3.45 4.51
CA VAL A 65 -8.85 -4.84 4.58
C VAL A 65 -7.64 -5.00 3.67
N SER A 66 -7.75 -4.59 2.41
CA SER A 66 -6.65 -4.59 1.45
C SER A 66 -6.90 -3.59 0.32
N THR A 67 -5.87 -3.33 -0.48
CA THR A 67 -5.96 -2.52 -1.70
C THR A 67 -5.41 -3.33 -2.86
N TYR A 68 -6.11 -3.28 -3.98
CA TYR A 68 -5.72 -3.91 -5.25
C TYR A 68 -5.75 -2.85 -6.35
N TYR A 69 -4.83 -2.97 -7.31
CA TYR A 69 -4.75 -2.08 -8.46
C TYR A 69 -5.21 -2.86 -9.68
N TRP A 70 -6.45 -2.63 -10.07
CA TRP A 70 -7.04 -3.29 -11.22
C TRP A 70 -6.72 -2.50 -12.49
N SER A 71 -6.38 -3.18 -13.56
CA SER A 71 -6.17 -2.59 -14.89
C SER A 71 -6.71 -3.53 -15.95
N THR A 72 -6.99 -3.00 -17.13
CA THR A 72 -7.37 -3.78 -18.30
C THR A 72 -6.49 -3.38 -19.47
N ALA A 73 -6.21 -4.34 -20.37
CA ALA A 73 -5.54 -4.07 -21.64
C ALA A 73 -6.48 -3.44 -22.68
N HIS A 74 -7.78 -3.37 -22.38
CA HIS A 74 -8.82 -2.92 -23.32
C HIS A 74 -9.19 -1.43 -23.16
N ALA A 75 -8.49 -0.69 -22.30
CA ALA A 75 -8.76 0.72 -22.06
C ALA A 75 -7.46 1.50 -21.94
N ASP A 76 -7.36 2.58 -22.71
CA ASP A 76 -6.19 3.43 -22.74
C ASP A 76 -6.44 4.71 -21.95
N GLY A 77 -5.54 4.99 -20.99
CA GLY A 77 -5.44 6.29 -20.36
C GLY A 77 -6.43 6.59 -19.23
N LYS A 78 -6.07 7.62 -18.46
CA LYS A 78 -6.84 8.09 -17.30
C LYS A 78 -8.22 8.60 -17.71
N GLY A 79 -9.24 8.28 -16.91
CA GLY A 79 -10.59 8.80 -17.07
C GLY A 79 -11.46 8.02 -18.05
N THR A 80 -10.90 7.01 -18.72
CA THR A 80 -11.64 6.07 -19.55
C THR A 80 -12.60 5.27 -18.68
N ASP A 81 -13.87 5.23 -19.09
CA ASP A 81 -14.90 4.42 -18.45
C ASP A 81 -14.60 2.94 -18.70
N VAL A 82 -14.50 2.19 -17.61
CA VAL A 82 -14.20 0.76 -17.59
C VAL A 82 -15.26 -0.01 -16.80
N THR A 83 -16.41 0.61 -16.54
CA THR A 83 -17.48 0.08 -15.68
C THR A 83 -17.85 -1.35 -16.06
N ASP A 84 -18.13 -1.61 -17.35
CA ASP A 84 -18.61 -2.92 -17.79
C ASP A 84 -17.56 -4.02 -17.61
N ILE A 85 -16.31 -3.73 -17.98
CA ILE A 85 -15.19 -4.67 -17.88
C ILE A 85 -14.88 -4.94 -16.41
N PHE A 86 -14.81 -3.89 -15.60
CA PHE A 86 -14.58 -3.99 -14.16
C PHE A 86 -15.70 -4.79 -13.47
N ASN A 87 -16.95 -4.53 -13.84
CA ASN A 87 -18.11 -5.22 -13.29
C ASN A 87 -18.12 -6.70 -13.66
N SER A 88 -17.77 -7.05 -14.91
CA SER A 88 -17.58 -8.44 -15.33
C SER A 88 -16.53 -9.11 -14.45
N ASP A 89 -15.38 -8.46 -14.26
CA ASP A 89 -14.29 -8.99 -13.45
C ASP A 89 -14.63 -9.14 -11.97
N ILE A 90 -15.46 -8.32 -11.35
CA ILE A 90 -15.79 -8.49 -9.93
C ILE A 90 -16.98 -9.43 -9.69
N ILE A 91 -17.93 -9.48 -10.64
CA ILE A 91 -19.16 -10.27 -10.51
C ILE A 91 -18.92 -11.73 -10.90
N GLU A 92 -18.09 -12.00 -11.90
CA GLU A 92 -17.85 -13.35 -12.41
C GLU A 92 -17.01 -14.18 -11.43
N SER A 93 -17.57 -15.32 -10.99
CA SER A 93 -16.89 -16.23 -10.08
C SER A 93 -15.61 -16.79 -10.70
N GLY A 94 -14.48 -16.69 -10.01
CA GLY A 94 -13.19 -17.21 -10.47
C GLY A 94 -12.39 -16.27 -11.37
N SER A 95 -12.89 -15.06 -11.61
CA SER A 95 -12.13 -13.99 -12.28
C SER A 95 -10.82 -13.65 -11.55
N GLY A 96 -9.88 -13.04 -12.29
CA GLY A 96 -8.62 -12.57 -11.73
C GLY A 96 -8.81 -11.60 -10.55
N MET A 97 -9.82 -10.74 -10.60
CA MET A 97 -10.08 -9.76 -9.54
C MET A 97 -10.60 -10.40 -8.24
N ASN A 98 -11.42 -11.46 -8.34
CA ASN A 98 -11.93 -12.18 -7.16
C ASN A 98 -10.81 -12.87 -6.35
N ASN A 99 -9.71 -13.25 -7.00
CA ASN A 99 -8.53 -13.83 -6.34
C ASN A 99 -7.76 -12.81 -5.47
N HIS A 100 -8.01 -11.52 -5.65
CA HIS A 100 -7.38 -10.45 -4.87
C HIS A 100 -8.21 -10.04 -3.65
N ILE A 101 -9.42 -10.59 -3.50
CA ILE A 101 -10.19 -10.46 -2.25
C ILE A 101 -9.48 -11.30 -1.18
N PRO A 102 -9.20 -10.72 0.01
CA PRO A 102 -8.56 -11.46 1.09
C PRO A 102 -9.31 -12.75 1.44
N LYS A 103 -8.60 -13.88 1.60
CA LYS A 103 -9.17 -15.24 1.72
C LYS A 103 -10.34 -15.39 2.70
N ASN A 104 -10.29 -14.65 3.81
CA ASN A 104 -11.31 -14.67 4.88
C ASN A 104 -12.53 -13.78 4.60
N TYR A 105 -12.62 -13.20 3.40
CA TYR A 105 -13.66 -12.28 3.00
C TYR A 105 -14.27 -12.69 1.65
N SER A 106 -15.49 -12.24 1.41
CA SER A 106 -16.19 -12.38 0.14
C SER A 106 -16.79 -11.04 -0.27
N PHE A 107 -16.86 -10.80 -1.58
CA PHE A 107 -17.59 -9.67 -2.12
C PHE A 107 -19.10 -9.91 -1.96
N ASP A 108 -19.81 -8.90 -1.47
CA ASP A 108 -21.27 -8.93 -1.32
C ASP A 108 -21.90 -8.15 -2.48
N GLN A 109 -22.38 -8.88 -3.48
CA GLN A 109 -23.03 -8.30 -4.68
C GLN A 109 -24.36 -7.63 -4.36
N THR A 110 -24.99 -7.98 -3.22
CA THR A 110 -26.30 -7.43 -2.81
C THR A 110 -26.16 -6.12 -2.03
N ASN A 111 -24.94 -5.75 -1.66
CA ASN A 111 -24.69 -4.55 -0.86
C ASN A 111 -25.00 -3.27 -1.64
N VAL A 112 -25.90 -2.44 -1.13
CA VAL A 112 -26.27 -1.16 -1.77
C VAL A 112 -25.07 -0.24 -1.96
N LYS A 113 -24.09 -0.24 -1.04
CA LYS A 113 -22.86 0.56 -1.20
C LYS A 113 -22.03 0.05 -2.37
N ASN A 114 -21.96 -1.26 -2.56
CA ASN A 114 -21.24 -1.85 -3.70
C ASN A 114 -21.94 -1.51 -5.01
N ILE A 115 -23.27 -1.69 -5.09
CA ILE A 115 -24.04 -1.35 -6.28
C ILE A 115 -23.80 0.11 -6.69
N LYS A 116 -23.74 1.04 -5.73
CA LYS A 116 -23.41 2.44 -5.99
C LYS A 116 -21.95 2.64 -6.41
N SER A 117 -21.00 2.00 -5.73
CA SER A 117 -19.56 2.06 -6.05
C SER A 117 -19.22 1.46 -7.42
N LEU A 118 -20.07 0.56 -7.93
CA LEU A 118 -19.91 -0.09 -9.23
C LEU A 118 -20.52 0.73 -10.38
N HIS A 119 -21.05 1.92 -10.10
CA HIS A 119 -21.60 2.81 -11.11
C HIS A 119 -20.53 3.82 -11.55
N ASN A 120 -20.24 3.87 -12.85
CA ASN A 120 -19.32 4.84 -13.47
C ASN A 120 -17.89 4.77 -12.91
N ILE A 121 -17.22 3.65 -13.17
CA ILE A 121 -15.83 3.38 -12.76
C ILE A 121 -14.87 3.81 -13.86
N LYS A 122 -13.90 4.65 -13.52
CA LYS A 122 -12.89 5.12 -14.48
C LYS A 122 -11.46 4.77 -14.08
N LEU A 123 -10.59 4.62 -15.07
CA LEU A 123 -9.15 4.49 -14.83
C LEU A 123 -8.61 5.73 -14.09
N GLY A 124 -7.79 5.49 -13.08
CA GLY A 124 -7.23 6.53 -12.20
C GLY A 124 -8.11 6.87 -11.00
N GLU A 125 -9.30 6.29 -10.88
CA GLU A 125 -10.17 6.49 -9.71
C GLU A 125 -9.93 5.47 -8.60
N THR A 126 -10.52 5.75 -7.43
CA THR A 126 -10.51 4.85 -6.28
C THR A 126 -11.93 4.38 -6.00
N VAL A 127 -12.14 3.07 -6.06
CA VAL A 127 -13.42 2.41 -5.78
C VAL A 127 -13.33 1.71 -4.43
N SER A 128 -14.35 1.87 -3.60
CA SER A 128 -14.43 1.15 -2.31
C SER A 128 -15.49 0.07 -2.38
N LEU A 129 -15.07 -1.18 -2.22
CA LEU A 129 -15.92 -2.36 -2.24
C LEU A 129 -16.02 -2.94 -0.84
N VAL A 130 -17.24 -3.01 -0.34
CA VAL A 130 -17.61 -3.65 0.91
C VAL A 130 -17.48 -5.16 0.76
N VAL A 131 -16.66 -5.75 1.62
CA VAL A 131 -16.46 -7.19 1.74
C VAL A 131 -16.95 -7.67 3.09
N VAL A 132 -17.52 -8.87 3.10
CA VAL A 132 -18.06 -9.52 4.29
C VAL A 132 -17.11 -10.62 4.71
N LYS A 133 -16.85 -10.74 6.01
CA LYS A 133 -16.02 -11.84 6.54
C LYS A 133 -16.77 -13.14 6.28
N LYS A 134 -16.13 -14.10 5.61
CA LYS A 134 -16.69 -15.44 5.46
C LYS A 134 -16.95 -15.99 6.86
N ALA A 135 -18.15 -16.52 7.08
CA ALA A 135 -18.43 -17.26 8.30
C ALA A 135 -17.33 -18.31 8.43
N ALA A 136 -16.65 -18.34 9.58
CA ALA A 136 -15.72 -19.43 9.83
C ALA A 136 -16.57 -20.70 9.78
N ASN A 137 -16.36 -21.56 8.78
CA ASN A 137 -16.76 -22.95 8.92
C ASN A 137 -16.15 -23.39 10.25
N THR A 138 -17.02 -23.66 11.21
CA THR A 138 -16.66 -24.01 12.58
C THR A 138 -15.54 -25.06 12.56
N SER A 139 -14.41 -24.67 13.17
CA SER A 139 -13.20 -25.44 13.47
C SER A 139 -12.51 -26.17 12.31
N GLN A 140 -11.54 -25.52 11.65
CA GLN A 140 -10.35 -26.28 11.26
C GLN A 140 -9.56 -26.56 12.53
N SER A 141 -9.54 -27.83 12.96
CA SER A 141 -8.75 -28.25 14.12
C SER A 141 -7.27 -27.95 13.87
N LEU A 142 -6.50 -27.71 14.93
CA LEU A 142 -5.06 -27.46 14.83
C LEU A 142 -4.34 -28.53 13.99
N TRP A 143 -4.85 -29.77 13.98
CA TRP A 143 -4.36 -30.87 13.16
C TRP A 143 -4.52 -30.64 11.65
N GLN A 144 -5.65 -30.09 11.19
CA GLN A 144 -5.82 -29.77 9.76
C GLN A 144 -4.88 -28.65 9.29
N ARG A 145 -4.52 -27.73 10.19
CA ARG A 145 -3.53 -26.67 9.88
C ARG A 145 -2.11 -27.23 9.77
N ILE A 146 -1.77 -28.24 10.58
CA ILE A 146 -0.46 -28.91 10.53
C ILE A 146 -0.34 -29.75 9.25
N VAL A 147 -1.37 -30.55 8.91
CA VAL A 147 -1.34 -31.39 7.70
C VAL A 147 -1.19 -30.55 6.43
N ASN A 148 -1.87 -29.41 6.34
CA ASN A 148 -1.76 -28.49 5.20
C ASN A 148 -0.40 -27.76 5.09
N TRP A 149 0.47 -27.84 6.09
CA TRP A 149 1.82 -27.26 6.03
C TRP A 149 2.86 -28.24 5.47
N PHE A 150 2.57 -29.54 5.56
CA PHE A 150 3.46 -30.61 5.08
C PHE A 150 3.09 -31.14 3.69
N ASN A 151 1.95 -30.72 3.13
CA ASN A 151 1.60 -30.87 1.71
C ASN A 151 1.86 -29.56 0.97
#